data_AF-A0A095ZLC4-F1
#
_entry.id   AF-A0A095ZLC4-F1
#
_cell.length_a   1.000
_cell.length_b   1.000
_cell.length_c   1.000
_cell.angle_alpha   90.00
_cell.angle_beta   90.00
_cell.angle_gamma   90.00
#
_symmetry.space_group_name_H-M   'P 1'
#
loop_
_entity.id
_entity.type
_entity.pdbx_description
1 polymer ?
#
loop_
_entity_poly.entity_id
_entity_poly.type
_entity_poly.pdbx_seq_one_letter_code
_entity_poly.pdbx_strand_id
1 'polypeptide(L)'
;MSTHEPDSHENQQPEQVEQPEQLDQVTPAEQPVQQEEAEHAEEAAQTEESVPAEAAAQVEDVEPVEDAGLAEDAGLAKDEEPAEQLEDTESAEQAEQFQGDEHADETEAAEPEDGERVLDASELEPFNDIERVILEGSEGKLASNEVLSKIAAANLFFLTEEEVTDEQQEVQPLLLQGPNEKTVLAVFTHPARVAQQFVDMAPYAVRMPGLQAFQQAVGVGIAINPGHPIGLVLDAESVENIREVLNS
;
A
#
# COMPACT_ATOMS: atom_id res chain seq x y z
N MET A 1 24.08 62.03 -57.10
CA MET A 1 23.42 62.13 -55.78
C MET A 1 24.40 61.58 -54.77
N SER A 2 24.75 62.39 -53.77
CA SER A 2 25.82 62.16 -52.79
C SER A 2 25.40 61.28 -51.61
N THR A 3 26.41 60.92 -50.80
CA THR A 3 26.42 60.42 -49.40
C THR A 3 26.48 58.89 -49.25
N HIS A 4 27.33 58.25 -48.43
CA HIS A 4 28.49 58.59 -47.59
C HIS A 4 29.20 57.26 -47.22
N GLU A 5 30.53 57.21 -47.21
CA GLU A 5 31.40 56.20 -46.52
C GLU A 5 31.55 56.56 -45.02
N PRO A 6 32.37 55.89 -44.16
CA PRO A 6 32.68 54.47 -43.90
C PRO A 6 32.76 54.18 -42.35
N ASP A 7 33.68 53.29 -41.91
CA ASP A 7 34.20 53.01 -40.53
C ASP A 7 33.49 51.92 -39.69
N SER A 8 34.12 50.97 -38.99
CA SER A 8 35.52 50.52 -38.85
C SER A 8 35.59 49.31 -37.88
N HIS A 9 36.78 48.71 -37.78
CA HIS A 9 37.32 47.82 -36.73
C HIS A 9 36.95 46.34 -36.82
N GLU A 10 37.85 45.36 -36.66
CA GLU A 10 39.31 45.22 -36.63
C GLU A 10 39.48 43.68 -36.59
N ASN A 11 40.02 43.02 -37.61
CA ASN A 11 41.42 42.67 -37.83
C ASN A 11 42.08 41.75 -36.76
N GLN A 12 42.44 40.54 -37.23
CA GLN A 12 43.54 39.63 -36.81
C GLN A 12 43.31 38.55 -35.73
N GLN A 13 43.33 37.30 -36.23
CA GLN A 13 43.88 36.06 -35.65
C GLN A 13 45.41 36.18 -35.39
N PRO A 14 46.16 35.09 -35.09
CA PRO A 14 46.09 33.98 -34.12
C PRO A 14 47.40 33.87 -33.28
N GLU A 15 47.54 32.87 -32.40
CA GLU A 15 48.77 32.17 -31.90
C GLU A 15 48.55 31.68 -30.45
N GLN A 16 48.66 30.37 -30.15
CA GLN A 16 49.82 29.67 -29.53
C GLN A 16 50.30 30.44 -28.27
N VAL A 17 50.37 29.88 -27.06
CA VAL A 17 51.52 29.09 -26.58
C VAL A 17 51.24 28.36 -25.24
N GLU A 18 51.91 27.21 -25.08
CA GLU A 18 52.49 26.62 -23.85
C GLU A 18 51.64 25.90 -22.76
N GLN A 19 51.80 24.57 -22.77
CA GLN A 19 51.76 23.64 -21.62
C GLN A 19 52.97 23.89 -20.66
N PRO A 20 53.35 22.98 -19.73
CA PRO A 20 52.69 22.46 -18.50
C PRO A 20 53.64 22.53 -17.27
N GLU A 21 53.22 22.85 -16.03
CA GLU A 21 54.09 22.59 -14.86
C GLU A 21 53.35 22.11 -13.61
N GLN A 22 53.92 21.05 -13.04
CA GLN A 22 53.58 20.34 -11.82
C GLN A 22 54.32 20.93 -10.59
N LEU A 23 53.97 20.42 -9.40
CA LEU A 23 54.75 20.36 -8.14
C LEU A 23 54.61 21.52 -7.14
N ASP A 24 54.00 21.23 -5.97
CA ASP A 24 54.71 21.11 -4.67
C ASP A 24 53.70 20.64 -3.57
N GLN A 25 53.71 19.37 -3.18
CA GLN A 25 54.26 18.86 -1.91
C GLN A 25 53.73 19.55 -0.63
N VAL A 26 52.99 18.80 0.22
CA VAL A 26 53.41 18.33 1.56
C VAL A 26 52.23 17.65 2.31
N THR A 27 52.33 16.35 2.58
CA THR A 27 51.80 15.73 3.81
C THR A 27 52.86 15.91 4.90
N PRO A 28 52.54 16.20 6.19
CA PRO A 28 52.02 15.14 7.08
C PRO A 28 51.15 15.64 8.26
N ALA A 29 50.29 14.77 8.82
CA ALA A 29 50.12 14.57 10.27
C ALA A 29 48.96 13.59 10.55
N GLU A 30 49.33 12.33 10.79
CA GLU A 30 48.71 11.54 11.85
C GLU A 30 48.71 12.35 13.15
N GLN A 31 47.59 12.38 13.87
CA GLN A 31 47.51 12.49 15.33
C GLN A 31 46.17 11.93 15.84
N PRO A 32 46.12 11.44 17.10
CA PRO A 32 45.86 10.02 17.35
C PRO A 32 44.53 9.70 18.05
N VAL A 33 44.24 8.40 18.03
CA VAL A 33 43.38 7.62 18.94
C VAL A 33 43.56 8.03 20.41
N GLN A 34 42.44 8.26 21.09
CA GLN A 34 42.22 8.11 22.53
C GLN A 34 40.94 7.23 22.58
N GLN A 35 40.94 5.93 22.85
CA GLN A 35 41.36 5.20 24.05
C GLN A 35 40.99 5.92 25.34
N GLU A 36 39.74 5.73 25.77
CA GLU A 36 39.39 5.68 27.18
C GLU A 36 38.88 4.26 27.47
N GLU A 37 39.57 3.59 28.39
CA GLU A 37 39.29 2.31 29.04
C GLU A 37 37.81 2.23 29.47
N ALA A 38 37.06 1.17 29.19
CA ALA A 38 37.16 -0.17 29.77
C ALA A 38 37.14 -0.18 31.30
N GLU A 39 35.95 -0.08 31.92
CA GLU A 39 35.69 -0.67 33.25
C GLU A 39 34.17 -0.85 33.44
N HIS A 40 33.70 -2.08 33.25
CA HIS A 40 32.80 -2.84 34.14
C HIS A 40 32.17 -4.00 33.38
N ALA A 41 32.93 -5.10 33.34
CA ALA A 41 32.37 -6.44 33.27
C ALA A 41 32.27 -6.97 34.69
N GLU A 42 31.06 -7.21 35.17
CA GLU A 42 30.76 -8.17 36.25
C GLU A 42 29.38 -8.74 35.87
N GLU A 43 29.37 -9.89 35.21
CA GLU A 43 29.28 -11.21 35.86
C GLU A 43 27.95 -11.41 36.61
N ALA A 44 26.97 -11.99 35.91
CA ALA A 44 26.01 -12.90 36.50
C ALA A 44 25.47 -13.82 35.40
N ALA A 45 26.25 -14.85 35.08
CA ALA A 45 25.72 -16.05 34.48
C ALA A 45 25.14 -16.95 35.58
N GLN A 46 24.21 -17.83 35.18
CA GLN A 46 23.64 -18.96 35.93
C GLN A 46 22.42 -18.55 36.77
N THR A 47 21.26 -19.21 36.74
CA THR A 47 20.90 -20.62 36.50
C THR A 47 19.39 -20.71 36.18
N GLU A 48 18.97 -21.80 35.52
CA GLU A 48 17.71 -22.55 35.70
C GLU A 48 16.45 -21.75 36.10
N GLU A 49 15.37 -21.78 35.32
CA GLU A 49 14.39 -22.84 35.52
C GLU A 49 13.53 -23.03 34.25
N SER A 50 13.67 -24.21 33.67
CA SER A 50 12.68 -24.78 32.75
C SER A 50 11.58 -25.42 33.59
N VAL A 51 10.31 -25.19 33.26
CA VAL A 51 9.12 -26.11 33.31
C VAL A 51 7.81 -25.37 33.68
N PRO A 52 6.62 -25.89 33.36
CA PRO A 52 6.20 -26.49 32.09
C PRO A 52 4.80 -26.02 31.64
N ALA A 53 4.44 -26.34 30.40
CA ALA A 53 3.04 -26.53 30.03
C ALA A 53 2.53 -27.82 30.68
N GLU A 54 1.52 -27.75 31.55
CA GLU A 54 0.36 -28.65 31.58
C GLU A 54 -0.57 -28.39 32.77
N ALA A 55 -1.87 -28.48 32.46
CA ALA A 55 -2.94 -29.07 33.27
C ALA A 55 -3.74 -28.22 34.29
N ALA A 56 -5.05 -28.33 34.05
CA ALA A 56 -6.13 -28.46 35.02
C ALA A 56 -6.74 -27.19 35.64
N ALA A 57 -7.85 -26.79 35.02
CA ALA A 57 -9.14 -26.51 35.64
C ALA A 57 -9.19 -26.48 37.18
N GLN A 58 -9.66 -25.37 37.74
CA GLN A 58 -10.63 -25.39 38.85
C GLN A 58 -11.60 -24.20 38.72
N VAL A 59 -12.87 -24.58 38.65
CA VAL A 59 -14.06 -23.76 38.87
C VAL A 59 -14.24 -23.56 40.38
N GLU A 60 -14.54 -22.34 40.83
CA GLU A 60 -15.22 -22.00 42.09
C GLU A 60 -15.55 -20.49 41.99
N ASP A 61 -16.78 -20.15 41.63
CA ASP A 61 -17.89 -19.84 42.54
C ASP A 61 -17.90 -18.36 42.95
N VAL A 62 -18.70 -17.56 42.26
CA VAL A 62 -19.31 -16.33 42.79
C VAL A 62 -20.73 -16.21 42.25
N GLU A 63 -21.62 -15.90 43.19
CA GLU A 63 -23.04 -16.25 43.30
C GLU A 63 -24.01 -15.63 42.26
N PRO A 64 -25.18 -16.26 42.02
CA PRO A 64 -26.23 -15.71 41.15
C PRO A 64 -27.03 -14.61 41.86
N VAL A 65 -27.26 -13.49 41.19
CA VAL A 65 -28.26 -12.50 41.61
C VAL A 65 -29.62 -12.88 41.01
N GLU A 66 -30.48 -13.43 41.87
CA GLU A 66 -31.88 -13.70 41.56
C GLU A 66 -32.76 -12.47 41.85
N ASP A 67 -33.70 -12.26 40.93
CA ASP A 67 -35.12 -11.92 41.14
C ASP A 67 -35.55 -10.48 41.48
N ALA A 68 -36.28 -9.88 40.52
CA ALA A 68 -37.67 -9.39 40.63
C ALA A 68 -37.90 -8.26 39.59
N GLY A 69 -38.92 -8.26 38.73
CA GLY A 69 -40.07 -9.13 38.65
C GLY A 69 -40.88 -8.93 37.37
N LEU A 70 -41.80 -9.88 37.17
CA LEU A 70 -42.81 -9.97 36.14
C LEU A 70 -43.92 -8.90 36.26
N ALA A 71 -44.42 -8.44 35.11
CA ALA A 71 -45.84 -8.39 34.73
C ALA A 71 -45.89 -8.06 33.22
N GLU A 72 -46.23 -8.99 32.32
CA GLU A 72 -47.60 -9.30 31.88
C GLU A 72 -48.40 -8.06 31.44
N ASP A 73 -48.53 -7.84 30.12
CA ASP A 73 -49.81 -7.45 29.53
C ASP A 73 -49.90 -7.80 28.04
N ALA A 74 -51.11 -8.20 27.66
CA ALA A 74 -51.48 -8.87 26.43
C ALA A 74 -52.00 -7.92 25.33
N GLY A 75 -52.04 -8.43 24.10
CA GLY A 75 -52.76 -7.83 22.97
C GLY A 75 -52.09 -8.23 21.65
N LEU A 76 -52.33 -9.41 21.08
CA LEU A 76 -53.56 -9.84 20.41
C LEU A 76 -54.05 -8.80 19.37
N ALA A 77 -53.51 -8.88 18.15
CA ALA A 77 -54.24 -8.51 16.94
C ALA A 77 -54.23 -9.74 16.02
N LYS A 78 -55.40 -10.35 15.91
CA LYS A 78 -55.80 -11.29 14.86
C LYS A 78 -56.31 -10.47 13.66
N ASP A 79 -56.31 -11.11 12.50
CA ASP A 79 -57.10 -10.92 11.26
C ASP A 79 -56.16 -11.33 10.09
N GLU A 80 -56.10 -12.60 9.66
CA GLU A 80 -56.97 -13.25 8.64
C GLU A 80 -57.16 -12.35 7.39
N GLU A 81 -56.31 -12.51 6.35
CA GLU A 81 -56.47 -13.32 5.11
C GLU A 81 -57.45 -12.69 4.07
N PRO A 82 -57.35 -12.91 2.73
CA PRO A 82 -56.58 -13.95 2.03
C PRO A 82 -55.82 -13.50 0.76
N ALA A 83 -54.97 -14.40 0.28
CA ALA A 83 -54.46 -14.42 -1.08
C ALA A 83 -55.56 -14.83 -2.08
N GLU A 84 -55.83 -14.00 -3.07
CA GLU A 84 -56.65 -14.39 -4.21
C GLU A 84 -55.80 -15.09 -5.27
N GLN A 85 -56.16 -16.37 -5.47
CA GLN A 85 -55.81 -17.16 -6.65
C GLN A 85 -56.56 -16.59 -7.86
N LEU A 86 -55.87 -16.44 -8.98
CA LEU A 86 -56.47 -16.55 -10.30
C LEU A 86 -55.71 -17.65 -11.04
N GLU A 87 -56.41 -18.75 -11.21
CA GLU A 87 -56.10 -19.89 -12.04
C GLU A 87 -56.57 -19.55 -13.46
N ASP A 88 -55.70 -19.62 -14.47
CA ASP A 88 -56.06 -19.83 -15.87
C ASP A 88 -54.81 -20.43 -16.57
N THR A 89 -54.71 -21.74 -16.71
CA THR A 89 -55.15 -22.60 -17.84
C THR A 89 -54.02 -22.96 -18.82
N GLU A 90 -53.92 -24.29 -19.05
CA GLU A 90 -53.45 -24.99 -20.27
C GLU A 90 -51.95 -24.90 -20.65
N SER A 91 -51.18 -25.95 -20.40
CA SER A 91 -50.99 -27.12 -21.31
C SER A 91 -50.54 -26.76 -22.72
N ALA A 92 -49.25 -26.96 -22.99
CA ALA A 92 -48.80 -27.59 -24.23
C ALA A 92 -47.37 -28.14 -24.05
N GLU A 93 -47.30 -29.43 -23.79
CA GLU A 93 -46.16 -30.26 -24.14
C GLU A 93 -45.97 -30.24 -25.67
N GLN A 94 -44.72 -30.12 -26.14
CA GLN A 94 -44.10 -30.70 -27.36
C GLN A 94 -42.91 -29.80 -27.76
N ALA A 95 -41.66 -30.23 -27.52
CA ALA A 95 -40.88 -31.15 -28.34
C ALA A 95 -40.49 -30.55 -29.69
N GLU A 96 -39.20 -30.21 -29.84
CA GLU A 96 -38.41 -30.20 -31.09
C GLU A 96 -36.98 -29.75 -30.69
N GLN A 97 -36.09 -30.65 -30.27
CA GLN A 97 -35.08 -31.28 -31.12
C GLN A 97 -34.64 -30.41 -32.31
N PHE A 98 -33.56 -29.64 -32.12
CA PHE A 98 -32.66 -29.27 -33.22
C PHE A 98 -31.23 -29.59 -32.80
N GLN A 99 -30.72 -30.71 -33.32
CA GLN A 99 -29.30 -31.01 -33.40
C GLN A 99 -28.79 -30.53 -34.76
N GLY A 100 -27.58 -29.95 -34.75
CA GLY A 100 -26.70 -29.87 -35.90
C GLY A 100 -26.92 -28.65 -36.80
N ASP A 101 -25.97 -27.72 -36.78
CA ASP A 101 -25.09 -27.59 -37.94
C ASP A 101 -23.78 -26.90 -37.51
N GLU A 102 -22.68 -27.60 -37.73
CA GLU A 102 -21.34 -27.03 -37.74
C GLU A 102 -21.22 -26.13 -38.97
N HIS A 103 -20.99 -24.83 -38.79
CA HIS A 103 -20.25 -24.10 -39.79
C HIS A 103 -19.44 -22.96 -39.16
N ALA A 104 -18.14 -23.04 -39.42
CA ALA A 104 -17.18 -22.00 -39.13
C ALA A 104 -17.61 -20.66 -39.73
N ASP A 105 -17.50 -19.61 -38.93
CA ASP A 105 -17.33 -18.25 -39.41
C ASP A 105 -16.19 -17.63 -38.61
N GLU A 106 -15.05 -17.47 -39.28
CA GLU A 106 -14.00 -16.56 -38.88
C GLU A 106 -14.57 -15.14 -38.91
N THR A 107 -14.97 -14.62 -37.76
CA THR A 107 -15.05 -13.17 -37.56
C THR A 107 -13.79 -12.69 -36.85
N GLU A 108 -12.91 -12.17 -37.69
CA GLU A 108 -11.87 -11.21 -37.38
C GLU A 108 -12.45 -10.02 -36.59
N ALA A 109 -11.71 -9.60 -35.57
CA ALA A 109 -11.74 -8.30 -34.89
C ALA A 109 -13.07 -7.80 -34.27
N ALA A 110 -13.21 -8.04 -32.97
CA ALA A 110 -13.74 -7.03 -32.07
C ALA A 110 -12.76 -6.90 -30.90
N GLU A 111 -12.10 -5.75 -30.84
CA GLU A 111 -11.37 -5.30 -29.66
C GLU A 111 -12.36 -5.31 -28.47
N PRO A 112 -11.98 -5.76 -27.26
CA PRO A 112 -12.86 -5.57 -26.12
C PRO A 112 -12.92 -4.07 -25.82
N GLU A 113 -13.91 -3.41 -26.39
CA GLU A 113 -14.48 -2.16 -25.90
C GLU A 113 -14.67 -2.32 -24.38
N ASP A 114 -14.06 -1.44 -23.58
CA ASP A 114 -14.11 -1.35 -22.11
C ASP A 114 -15.38 -1.98 -21.50
N GLY A 115 -15.33 -3.30 -21.32
CA GLY A 115 -16.37 -4.05 -20.65
C GLY A 115 -16.24 -3.72 -19.18
N GLU A 116 -17.28 -3.10 -18.63
CA GLU A 116 -17.42 -2.81 -17.21
C GLU A 116 -16.98 -4.05 -16.43
N ARG A 117 -15.75 -4.02 -15.88
CA ARG A 117 -15.17 -5.16 -15.19
C ARG A 117 -16.02 -5.34 -13.95
N VAL A 118 -16.96 -6.28 -14.00
CA VAL A 118 -17.71 -6.69 -12.82
C VAL A 118 -16.69 -7.35 -11.91
N LEU A 119 -16.24 -6.60 -10.91
CA LEU A 119 -15.33 -7.12 -9.89
C LEU A 119 -16.05 -8.27 -9.19
N ASP A 120 -15.38 -9.41 -9.07
CA ASP A 120 -15.93 -10.51 -8.30
C ASP A 120 -16.01 -10.08 -6.83
N ALA A 121 -17.10 -10.43 -6.14
CA ALA A 121 -17.30 -10.03 -4.73
C ALA A 121 -16.14 -10.49 -3.81
N SER A 122 -15.44 -11.56 -4.18
CA SER A 122 -14.24 -12.05 -3.49
C SER A 122 -13.02 -11.12 -3.61
N GLU A 123 -12.92 -10.30 -4.66
CA GLU A 123 -11.83 -9.34 -4.83
C GLU A 123 -11.95 -8.13 -3.89
N LEU A 124 -13.15 -7.93 -3.32
CA LEU A 124 -13.44 -6.93 -2.30
C LEU A 124 -13.39 -7.53 -0.88
N GLU A 125 -12.99 -8.79 -0.73
CA GLU A 125 -12.78 -9.39 0.59
C GLU A 125 -11.43 -8.88 1.19
N PRO A 126 -11.46 -8.15 2.32
CA PRO A 126 -10.25 -7.63 2.93
C PRO A 126 -9.40 -8.77 3.52
N PHE A 127 -8.11 -8.78 3.18
CA PHE A 127 -7.16 -9.78 3.66
C PHE A 127 -6.66 -9.50 5.09
N ASN A 128 -6.65 -8.23 5.50
CA ASN A 128 -6.19 -7.79 6.82
C ASN A 128 -7.00 -6.58 7.32
N ASP A 129 -6.76 -6.19 8.57
CA ASP A 129 -7.48 -5.08 9.21
C ASP A 129 -7.28 -3.75 8.47
N ILE A 130 -6.13 -3.54 7.84
CA ILE A 130 -5.83 -2.29 7.11
C ILE A 130 -6.64 -2.21 5.82
N GLU A 131 -6.81 -3.32 5.12
CA GLU A 131 -7.71 -3.39 3.96
C GLU A 131 -9.16 -3.13 4.36
N ARG A 132 -9.60 -3.65 5.51
CA ARG A 132 -10.94 -3.33 6.03
C ARG A 132 -11.08 -1.83 6.30
N VAL A 133 -10.08 -1.22 6.93
CA VAL A 133 -10.04 0.23 7.17
C VAL A 133 -10.10 1.04 5.87
N ILE A 134 -9.37 0.62 4.84
CA ILE A 134 -9.40 1.27 3.51
C ILE A 134 -10.79 1.13 2.88
N LEU A 135 -11.37 -0.07 2.93
CA LEU A 135 -12.70 -0.34 2.38
C LEU A 135 -13.77 0.48 3.10
N GLU A 136 -13.81 0.46 4.43
CA GLU A 136 -14.75 1.25 5.25
C GLU A 136 -14.60 2.75 5.01
N GLY A 137 -13.36 3.23 4.79
CA GLY A 137 -13.07 4.60 4.40
C GLY A 137 -13.64 4.95 3.02
N SER A 138 -13.47 4.07 2.03
CA SER A 138 -13.99 4.26 0.67
C SER A 138 -15.53 4.25 0.62
N GLU A 139 -16.17 3.51 1.52
CA GLU A 139 -17.63 3.45 1.68
C GLU A 139 -18.18 4.61 2.53
N GLY A 140 -17.31 5.48 3.08
CA GLY A 140 -17.70 6.60 3.94
C GLY A 140 -18.16 6.19 5.35
N LYS A 141 -17.93 4.94 5.76
CA LYS A 141 -18.21 4.44 7.12
C LYS A 141 -17.18 4.92 8.13
N LEU A 142 -15.95 5.18 7.67
CA LEU A 142 -14.85 5.68 8.48
C LEU A 142 -14.40 7.05 8.01
N ALA A 143 -14.14 7.98 8.94
CA ALA A 143 -13.63 9.30 8.60
C ALA A 143 -12.19 9.22 8.07
N SER A 144 -11.84 10.08 7.10
CA SER A 144 -10.53 10.03 6.43
C SER A 144 -9.35 10.17 7.40
N ASN A 145 -9.46 11.03 8.41
CA ASN A 145 -8.43 11.16 9.44
C ASN A 145 -8.25 9.88 10.27
N GLU A 146 -9.33 9.16 10.53
CA GLU A 146 -9.27 7.89 11.26
C GLU A 146 -8.68 6.77 10.39
N VAL A 147 -9.04 6.71 9.09
CA VAL A 147 -8.42 5.81 8.10
C VAL A 147 -6.91 6.02 8.08
N LEU A 148 -6.48 7.27 7.88
CA LEU A 148 -5.07 7.64 7.77
C LEU A 148 -4.29 7.36 9.07
N SER A 149 -4.91 7.64 10.22
CA SER A 149 -4.29 7.35 11.53
C SER A 149 -4.05 5.86 11.75
N LYS A 150 -5.02 5.01 11.36
CA LYS A 150 -4.89 3.55 11.44
C LYS A 150 -3.84 3.02 10.46
N ILE A 151 -3.77 3.56 9.24
CA ILE A 151 -2.72 3.22 8.26
C ILE A 151 -1.35 3.63 8.78
N ALA A 152 -1.19 4.83 9.34
CA ALA A 152 0.07 5.31 9.88
C ALA A 152 0.60 4.44 11.03
N ALA A 153 -0.30 3.89 11.86
CA ALA A 153 0.05 2.98 12.96
C ALA A 153 0.35 1.53 12.50
N ALA A 154 0.04 1.18 11.25
CA ALA A 154 0.17 -0.18 10.74
C ALA A 154 1.60 -0.52 10.29
N ASN A 155 1.85 -1.81 10.08
CA ASN A 155 3.01 -2.26 9.31
C ASN A 155 2.62 -2.40 7.84
N LEU A 156 3.35 -1.73 6.97
CA LEU A 156 3.26 -1.82 5.52
C LEU A 156 4.53 -2.46 4.96
N PHE A 157 4.51 -2.75 3.66
CA PHE A 157 5.64 -3.32 2.93
C PHE A 157 5.93 -2.45 1.70
N PHE A 158 7.19 -2.16 1.44
CA PHE A 158 7.63 -1.67 0.13
C PHE A 158 8.54 -2.71 -0.51
N LEU A 159 8.76 -2.56 -1.80
CA LEU A 159 9.63 -3.46 -2.56
C LEU A 159 10.97 -2.79 -2.84
N THR A 160 12.03 -3.59 -2.87
CA THR A 160 13.37 -3.19 -3.26
C THR A 160 13.92 -4.14 -4.32
N GLU A 161 14.76 -3.60 -5.22
CA GLU A 161 15.45 -4.39 -6.25
C GLU A 161 16.52 -5.31 -5.63
N GLU A 162 17.15 -4.83 -4.56
CA GLU A 162 18.21 -5.52 -3.83
C GLU A 162 17.72 -6.01 -2.47
N GLU A 163 18.30 -7.12 -2.00
CA GLU A 163 18.04 -7.63 -0.66
C GLU A 163 18.55 -6.62 0.37
N VAL A 164 17.74 -6.35 1.39
CA VAL A 164 18.14 -5.47 2.49
C VAL A 164 18.78 -6.32 3.57
N THR A 165 20.08 -6.16 3.75
CA THR A 165 20.85 -6.74 4.86
C THR A 165 20.80 -5.82 6.09
N ASP A 166 21.09 -6.36 7.28
CA ASP A 166 21.16 -5.59 8.53
C ASP A 166 22.21 -4.45 8.50
N GLU A 167 23.13 -4.47 7.55
CA GLU A 167 24.19 -3.46 7.36
C GLU A 167 23.75 -2.28 6.47
N GLN A 168 22.67 -2.45 5.69
CA GLN A 168 22.15 -1.41 4.79
C GLN A 168 21.20 -0.49 5.54
N GLN A 169 21.68 0.72 5.81
CA GLN A 169 20.94 1.74 6.55
C GLN A 169 20.00 2.57 5.67
N GLU A 170 20.22 2.57 4.35
CA GLU A 170 19.43 3.29 3.36
C GLU A 170 18.96 2.33 2.27
N VAL A 171 17.66 2.31 2.01
CA VAL A 171 16.99 1.39 1.11
C VAL A 171 16.23 2.21 0.08
N GLN A 172 16.30 1.80 -1.19
CA GLN A 172 15.61 2.47 -2.28
C GLN A 172 14.30 1.77 -2.58
N PRO A 173 13.14 2.33 -2.19
CA PRO A 173 11.87 1.70 -2.45
C PRO A 173 11.47 1.84 -3.92
N LEU A 174 10.65 0.90 -4.40
CA LEU A 174 10.05 0.95 -5.72
C LEU A 174 9.11 2.18 -5.84
N LEU A 175 9.49 3.10 -6.73
CA LEU A 175 8.66 4.22 -7.15
C LEU A 175 7.93 3.86 -8.43
N LEU A 176 6.65 4.21 -8.50
CA LEU A 176 5.80 3.98 -9.66
C LEU A 176 5.33 5.30 -10.25
N GLN A 177 4.92 5.25 -11.51
CA GLN A 177 4.17 6.32 -12.12
C GLN A 177 2.69 6.09 -11.85
N GLY A 178 2.14 6.89 -10.93
CA GLY A 178 0.73 6.87 -10.56
C GLY A 178 -0.16 7.59 -11.57
N PRO A 179 -1.45 7.79 -11.22
CA PRO A 179 -2.40 8.51 -12.07
C PRO A 179 -1.88 9.91 -12.44
N ASN A 180 -2.05 10.31 -13.70
CA ASN A 180 -1.59 11.60 -14.25
C ASN A 180 -0.06 11.78 -14.24
N GLU A 181 0.69 10.70 -14.44
CA GLU A 181 2.15 10.72 -14.55
C GLU A 181 2.88 11.17 -13.27
N LYS A 182 2.17 11.26 -12.14
CA LYS A 182 2.75 11.65 -10.85
C LYS A 182 3.48 10.47 -10.21
N THR A 183 4.70 10.71 -9.75
CA THR A 183 5.46 9.70 -9.01
C THR A 183 4.79 9.37 -7.68
N VAL A 184 4.67 8.08 -7.39
CA VAL A 184 4.13 7.56 -6.13
C VAL A 184 5.05 6.49 -5.55
N LEU A 185 5.18 6.47 -4.23
CA LEU A 185 5.79 5.38 -3.48
C LEU A 185 4.80 4.21 -3.41
N ALA A 186 5.20 3.04 -3.92
CA ALA A 186 4.39 1.83 -3.83
C ALA A 186 4.56 1.17 -2.45
N VAL A 187 3.45 1.03 -1.74
CA VAL A 187 3.39 0.29 -0.48
C VAL A 187 2.26 -0.73 -0.52
N PHE A 188 2.40 -1.78 0.27
CA PHE A 188 1.50 -2.93 0.29
C PHE A 188 1.10 -3.25 1.72
N THR A 189 -0.15 -3.65 1.91
CA THR A 189 -0.66 -4.10 3.21
C THR A 189 -0.16 -5.50 3.55
N HIS A 190 0.21 -6.30 2.54
CA HIS A 190 0.75 -7.64 2.69
C HIS A 190 1.53 -8.06 1.42
N PRO A 191 2.61 -8.88 1.52
CA PRO A 191 3.35 -9.35 0.34
C PRO A 191 2.49 -10.14 -0.66
N ALA A 192 1.45 -10.83 -0.20
CA ALA A 192 0.51 -11.55 -1.07
C ALA A 192 -0.38 -10.64 -1.95
N ARG A 193 -0.42 -9.32 -1.68
CA ARG A 193 -1.13 -8.32 -2.50
C ARG A 193 -0.26 -7.72 -3.60
N VAL A 194 1.02 -8.10 -3.65
CA VAL A 194 1.94 -7.60 -4.66
C VAL A 194 1.66 -8.31 -5.98
N ALA A 195 1.26 -7.57 -7.01
CA ALA A 195 1.11 -8.11 -8.35
C ALA A 195 2.46 -8.60 -8.91
N GLN A 196 2.44 -9.68 -9.70
CA GLN A 196 3.65 -10.33 -10.22
C GLN A 196 4.60 -9.34 -10.93
N GLN A 197 4.05 -8.41 -11.70
CA GLN A 197 4.82 -7.37 -12.39
C GLN A 197 5.72 -6.54 -11.45
N PHE A 198 5.30 -6.30 -10.21
CA PHE A 198 6.11 -5.56 -9.23
C PHE A 198 7.17 -6.46 -8.59
N VAL A 199 6.88 -7.75 -8.39
CA VAL A 199 7.85 -8.75 -7.91
C VAL A 199 8.97 -8.93 -8.95
N ASP A 200 8.63 -8.93 -10.23
CA ASP A 200 9.60 -9.07 -11.32
C ASP A 200 10.58 -7.89 -11.40
N MET A 201 10.14 -6.70 -10.97
CA MET A 201 10.98 -5.49 -10.89
C MET A 201 11.78 -5.42 -9.58
N ALA A 202 11.13 -5.72 -8.46
CA ALA A 202 11.67 -5.55 -7.12
C ALA A 202 11.22 -6.74 -6.23
N PRO A 203 12.01 -7.83 -6.16
CA PRO A 203 11.55 -9.08 -5.58
C PRO A 203 11.60 -9.11 -4.04
N TYR A 204 12.25 -8.15 -3.41
CA TYR A 204 12.44 -8.14 -1.96
C TYR A 204 11.41 -7.23 -1.29
N ALA A 205 10.66 -7.77 -0.33
CA ALA A 205 9.68 -7.01 0.43
C ALA A 205 10.23 -6.64 1.80
N VAL A 206 10.23 -5.34 2.12
CA VAL A 206 10.75 -4.79 3.37
C VAL A 206 9.59 -4.23 4.18
N ARG A 207 9.49 -4.64 5.45
CA ARG A 207 8.46 -4.17 6.37
C ARG A 207 8.85 -2.81 6.95
N MET A 208 7.91 -1.87 6.99
CA MET A 208 8.06 -0.58 7.68
C MET A 208 6.77 -0.12 8.36
N PRO A 209 6.84 0.68 9.43
CA PRO A 209 5.67 1.39 9.94
C PRO A 209 5.09 2.34 8.89
N GLY A 210 3.76 2.44 8.81
CA GLY A 210 3.07 3.32 7.86
C GLY A 210 3.44 4.78 8.05
N LEU A 211 3.65 5.22 9.29
CA LEU A 211 4.15 6.56 9.61
C LEU A 211 5.51 6.83 8.94
N GLN A 212 6.40 5.83 8.90
CA GLN A 212 7.67 5.96 8.22
C GLN A 212 7.49 6.04 6.69
N ALA A 213 6.50 5.34 6.12
CA ALA A 213 6.17 5.45 4.69
C ALA A 213 5.74 6.89 4.33
N PHE A 214 4.89 7.51 5.16
CA PHE A 214 4.54 8.94 5.00
C PHE A 214 5.76 9.86 5.12
N GLN A 215 6.69 9.57 6.04
CA GLN A 215 7.89 10.38 6.21
C GLN A 215 8.85 10.29 5.03
N GLN A 216 8.99 9.12 4.41
CA GLN A 216 9.87 8.88 3.26
C GLN A 216 9.31 9.41 1.93
N ALA A 217 7.99 9.53 1.80
CA ALA A 217 7.32 10.01 0.58
C ALA A 217 7.40 11.55 0.41
N VAL A 218 8.62 12.11 0.45
CA VAL A 218 8.85 13.56 0.30
C VAL A 218 8.71 13.97 -1.15
N GLY A 219 7.75 14.86 -1.44
CA GLY A 219 7.52 15.38 -2.79
C GLY A 219 6.91 14.37 -3.77
N VAL A 220 6.48 13.21 -3.29
CA VAL A 220 5.82 12.16 -4.08
C VAL A 220 4.53 11.70 -3.38
N GLY A 221 3.63 11.08 -4.14
CA GLY A 221 2.43 10.47 -3.56
C GLY A 221 2.72 9.10 -2.92
N ILE A 222 1.69 8.45 -2.38
CA ILE A 222 1.72 7.06 -1.90
C ILE A 222 0.60 6.29 -2.58
N ALA A 223 0.91 5.11 -3.10
CA ALA A 223 -0.06 4.15 -3.59
C ALA A 223 -0.01 2.89 -2.72
N ILE A 224 -1.09 2.64 -1.97
CA ILE A 224 -1.30 1.45 -1.16
C ILE A 224 -2.00 0.39 -2.01
N ASN A 225 -1.40 -0.79 -2.14
CA ASN A 225 -1.84 -1.90 -2.99
C ASN A 225 -2.14 -1.44 -4.43
N PRO A 226 -1.16 -0.86 -5.15
CA PRO A 226 -1.37 -0.41 -6.53
C PRO A 226 -1.90 -1.54 -7.42
N GLY A 227 -2.98 -1.27 -8.14
CA GLY A 227 -3.63 -2.25 -9.02
C GLY A 227 -4.56 -3.25 -8.33
N HIS A 228 -4.75 -3.16 -7.01
CA HIS A 228 -5.71 -3.97 -6.26
C HIS A 228 -7.02 -3.20 -6.02
N PRO A 229 -8.21 -3.84 -6.04
CA PRO A 229 -9.49 -3.18 -5.79
C PRO A 229 -9.58 -2.51 -4.41
N ILE A 230 -9.01 -3.17 -3.39
CA ILE A 230 -8.83 -2.59 -2.05
C ILE A 230 -7.46 -1.91 -1.97
N GLY A 231 -7.41 -0.68 -2.48
CA GLY A 231 -6.21 0.15 -2.51
C GLY A 231 -6.54 1.61 -2.24
N LEU A 232 -5.50 2.41 -1.99
CA LEU A 232 -5.62 3.84 -1.73
C LEU A 232 -4.49 4.58 -2.44
N VAL A 233 -4.81 5.64 -3.17
CA VAL A 233 -3.81 6.52 -3.79
C VAL A 233 -3.92 7.90 -3.19
N LEU A 234 -2.81 8.40 -2.65
CA LEU A 234 -2.65 9.73 -2.10
C LEU A 234 -1.65 10.47 -2.99
N ASP A 235 -2.02 11.65 -3.45
CA ASP A 235 -1.10 12.52 -4.18
C ASP A 235 -0.10 13.19 -3.23
N ALA A 236 0.94 13.83 -3.79
CA ALA A 236 2.00 14.46 -3.00
C ALA A 236 1.51 15.58 -2.06
N GLU A 237 0.48 16.34 -2.44
CA GLU A 237 -0.08 17.39 -1.57
C GLU A 237 -0.83 16.76 -0.39
N SER A 238 -1.64 15.73 -0.67
CA SER A 238 -2.30 14.95 0.37
C SER A 238 -1.31 14.34 1.37
N VAL A 239 -0.21 13.76 0.87
CA VAL A 239 0.87 13.20 1.71
C VAL A 239 1.52 14.30 2.55
N GLU A 240 1.83 15.47 1.99
CA GLU A 240 2.43 16.57 2.74
C GLU A 240 1.53 17.06 3.89
N ASN A 241 0.24 17.26 3.61
CA ASN A 241 -0.74 17.65 4.63
C ASN A 241 -0.80 16.62 5.78
N ILE A 242 -0.72 15.33 5.46
CA ILE A 242 -0.71 14.26 6.46
C ILE A 242 0.57 14.31 7.29
N ARG A 243 1.74 14.51 6.65
CA ARG A 243 3.03 14.65 7.34
C ARG A 243 3.02 15.81 8.32
N GLU A 244 2.43 16.95 7.96
CA GLU A 244 2.30 18.10 8.87
C GLU A 244 1.46 17.76 10.10
N VAL A 245 0.33 17.06 9.92
CA VAL A 245 -0.54 16.63 11.03
C VAL A 245 0.14 15.60 11.92
N LEU A 246 0.91 14.66 11.37
CA LEU A 246 1.62 13.63 12.14
C LEU A 246 2.84 14.16 12.90
N ASN A 247 3.41 15.28 12.46
CA ASN A 247 4.57 15.93 13.10
C ASN A 247 4.18 17.04 14.09
N SER A 248 2.88 17.35 14.23
CA SER A 248 2.33 18.38 15.13
C SER A 248 2.05 17.84 16.53
#